data_AF-A0A261CL18-F1
#
_entry.id   AF-A0A261CL18-F1
#
_cell.length_a   1.000
_cell.length_b   1.000
_cell.length_c   1.000
_cell.angle_alpha   90.00
_cell.angle_beta   90.00
_cell.angle_gamma   90.00
#
_symmetry.space_group_name_H-M   'P 1'
#
loop_
_entity.id
_entity.type
_entity.pdbx_description
1 polymer ?
#
loop_
_entity_poly.entity_id
_entity_poly.type
_entity_poly.pdbx_seq_one_letter_code
_entity_poly.pdbx_strand_id
1 'polypeptide(L)'
;MLGVIEYGYMIFSFQSIADLLSMVMFITLNLGRFIDFIRQFYFTYREYYIAAAAYNHIYFTLYIRCTGILLLSFQRYFAIVHTSSTVAKKIQNASKLEIIIVYWVLPVLISLVVLKDTNFYYGSMEKMETIADHSVIQRNTLMSLIVVDSTCLLCTVAYGGLLVFIRKNLKYLPTSSRREISLAVQIFVLLMSFFGILVFYCFQNYFSQIHNTERIFYMRHIYPLLNGILSYINPFCILFLNRDLSKEIIRMVFCKKAKQIESQHSVIGLTINLQ
;
A
#
# COMPACT_ATOMS: atom_id res chain seq x y z
N MET A 1 0.38 -8.94 -23.73
CA MET A 1 0.74 -9.64 -22.47
C MET A 1 1.89 -8.94 -21.73
N LEU A 2 2.97 -8.51 -22.40
CA LEU A 2 4.06 -7.74 -21.76
C LEU A 2 3.60 -6.45 -21.05
N GLY A 3 2.78 -5.60 -21.69
CA GLY A 3 2.32 -4.34 -21.08
C GLY A 3 1.44 -4.51 -19.83
N VAL A 4 0.65 -5.59 -19.75
CA VAL A 4 -0.16 -5.94 -18.55
C VAL A 4 0.73 -6.18 -17.34
N ILE A 5 1.81 -6.92 -17.58
CA ILE A 5 2.74 -7.39 -16.57
C ILE A 5 3.57 -6.19 -16.07
N GLU A 6 4.07 -5.35 -16.97
CA GLU A 6 4.80 -4.13 -16.61
C GLU A 6 3.94 -3.15 -15.80
N TYR A 7 2.67 -2.96 -16.19
CA TYR A 7 1.75 -2.08 -15.48
C TYR A 7 1.51 -2.55 -14.03
N GLY A 8 1.22 -3.84 -13.84
CA GLY A 8 1.02 -4.42 -12.51
C GLY A 8 2.26 -4.34 -11.62
N TYR A 9 3.45 -4.60 -12.19
CA TYR A 9 4.72 -4.46 -11.46
C TYR A 9 5.01 -3.01 -11.07
N MET A 10 4.69 -2.04 -11.92
CA MET A 10 5.00 -0.64 -11.62
C MET A 10 4.15 -0.10 -10.46
N ILE A 11 2.84 -0.35 -10.46
CA ILE A 11 1.95 0.05 -9.34
C ILE A 11 2.41 -0.60 -8.04
N PHE A 12 2.76 -1.88 -8.13
CA PHE A 12 3.26 -2.61 -6.98
C PHE A 12 4.59 -2.04 -6.44
N SER A 13 5.51 -1.65 -7.32
CA SER A 13 6.75 -0.99 -6.92
C SER A 13 6.47 0.35 -6.24
N PHE A 14 5.55 1.16 -6.77
CA PHE A 14 5.16 2.41 -6.11
C PHE A 14 4.51 2.17 -4.75
N GLN A 15 3.67 1.14 -4.64
CA GLN A 15 3.09 0.73 -3.36
C GLN A 15 4.16 0.36 -2.34
N SER A 16 5.18 -0.40 -2.76
CA SER A 16 6.29 -0.78 -1.89
C SER A 16 7.12 0.44 -1.46
N ILE A 17 7.37 1.39 -2.36
CA ILE A 17 8.08 2.64 -2.05
C ILE A 17 7.27 3.49 -1.06
N ALA A 18 5.96 3.62 -1.28
CA ALA A 18 5.07 4.36 -0.39
C ALA A 18 5.02 3.73 1.02
N ASP A 19 5.00 2.40 1.10
CA ASP A 19 5.01 1.66 2.35
C ASP A 19 6.33 1.86 3.12
N LEU A 20 7.48 1.85 2.43
CA LEU A 20 8.79 2.15 3.01
C LEU A 20 8.88 3.61 3.49
N LEU A 21 8.42 4.57 2.68
CA LEU A 21 8.38 5.97 3.07
C LEU A 21 7.49 6.17 4.30
N SER A 22 6.34 5.50 4.34
CA SER A 22 5.45 5.51 5.50
C SER A 22 6.12 4.96 6.76
N MET A 23 6.98 3.94 6.65
CA MET A 23 7.75 3.42 7.79
C MET A 23 8.72 4.45 8.32
N VAL A 24 9.51 5.07 7.44
CA VAL A 24 10.50 6.07 7.83
C VAL A 24 9.82 7.23 8.53
N MET A 25 8.69 7.70 7.99
CA MET A 25 7.89 8.76 8.61
C MET A 25 7.31 8.32 9.97
N PHE A 26 6.81 7.09 10.07
CA PHE A 26 6.26 6.56 11.33
C PHE A 26 7.34 6.47 12.43
N ILE A 27 8.49 5.88 12.10
CA ILE A 27 9.63 5.71 13.02
C ILE A 27 10.14 7.09 13.46
N THR A 28 10.33 8.01 12.53
CA THR A 28 10.86 9.34 12.84
C THR A 28 9.84 10.12 13.69
N LEU A 29 8.61 10.31 13.19
CA LEU A 29 7.66 11.25 13.76
C LEU A 29 6.87 10.73 14.98
N ASN A 30 6.67 9.42 15.10
CA ASN A 30 5.94 8.83 16.23
C ASN A 30 6.87 8.11 17.20
N LEU A 31 7.70 7.18 16.71
CA LEU A 31 8.59 6.44 17.61
C LEU A 31 9.76 7.30 18.12
N GLY A 32 10.22 8.26 17.32
CA GLY A 32 11.24 9.22 17.74
C GLY A 32 10.87 10.00 19.00
N ARG A 33 9.57 10.15 19.30
CA ARG A 33 9.09 10.82 20.53
C ARG A 33 9.49 10.10 21.81
N PHE A 34 9.79 8.80 21.75
CA PHE A 34 10.23 8.02 22.92
C PHE A 34 11.72 8.17 23.21
N ILE A 35 12.50 8.75 22.29
CA ILE A 35 13.93 8.98 22.48
C ILE A 35 14.11 10.39 23.08
N ASP A 36 14.70 10.49 24.26
CA ASP A 36 14.77 11.75 25.04
C ASP A 36 15.34 12.93 24.24
N PHE A 37 16.42 12.70 23.47
CA PHE A 37 17.04 13.73 22.64
C PHE A 37 16.10 14.23 21.53
N ILE A 38 15.45 13.32 20.80
CA ILE A 38 14.52 13.66 19.70
C ILE A 38 13.26 14.31 20.28
N ARG A 39 12.80 13.83 21.44
CA ARG A 39 11.66 14.40 22.17
C ARG A 39 11.89 15.87 22.47
N GLN A 40 13.07 16.21 22.99
CA GLN A 40 13.42 17.60 23.33
C GLN A 40 13.53 18.46 22.07
N PHE A 41 14.07 17.91 20.98
CA PHE A 41 14.10 18.56 19.68
C PHE A 41 12.67 18.87 19.19
N TYR A 42 11.77 17.87 19.17
CA TYR A 42 10.38 18.06 18.74
C TYR A 42 9.60 19.05 19.61
N PHE A 43 9.87 19.08 20.92
CA PHE A 43 9.20 20.02 21.82
C PHE A 43 9.74 21.45 21.68
N THR A 44 11.05 21.61 21.47
CA THR A 44 11.68 22.92 21.21
C THR A 44 11.16 23.53 19.91
N TYR A 45 11.03 22.70 18.88
CA TYR A 45 10.52 23.11 17.57
C TYR A 45 9.00 22.87 17.42
N ARG A 46 8.24 22.86 18.52
CA ARG A 46 6.79 22.56 18.51
C ARG A 46 5.95 23.60 17.75
N GLU A 47 6.45 24.83 17.63
CA GLU A 47 5.77 25.92 16.88
C GLU A 47 5.89 25.73 15.36
N TYR A 48 6.75 24.82 14.91
CA TYR A 48 6.83 24.40 13.53
C TYR A 48 5.84 23.25 13.24
N TYR A 49 5.65 22.93 11.96
CA TYR A 49 4.71 21.92 11.47
C TYR A 49 5.05 20.46 11.82
N ILE A 50 5.89 20.20 12.83
CA ILE A 50 6.29 18.84 13.23
C ILE A 50 5.10 18.05 13.79
N ALA A 51 4.30 18.67 14.68
CA ALA A 51 3.09 18.04 15.22
C ALA A 51 2.05 17.81 14.12
N ALA A 52 1.89 18.78 13.22
CA ALA A 52 1.01 18.66 12.05
C ALA A 52 1.45 17.51 11.12
N ALA A 53 2.75 17.41 10.80
CA ALA A 53 3.29 16.33 10.00
C ALA A 53 3.09 14.96 10.67
N ALA A 54 3.35 14.88 11.97
CA ALA A 54 3.20 13.65 12.73
C ALA A 54 1.73 13.21 12.86
N TYR A 55 0.77 14.12 12.80
CA TYR A 55 -0.64 13.76 12.74
C TYR A 55 -1.10 13.41 11.30
N ASN A 56 -0.80 14.29 10.34
CA ASN A 56 -1.31 14.20 8.97
C ASN A 56 -0.68 13.06 8.16
N HIS A 57 0.59 12.68 8.41
CA HIS A 57 1.22 11.61 7.64
C HIS A 57 0.50 10.27 7.79
N ILE A 58 -0.18 10.02 8.91
CA ILE A 58 -0.85 8.74 9.15
C ILE A 58 -2.04 8.60 8.19
N TYR A 59 -2.85 9.65 8.03
CA TYR A 59 -3.94 9.71 7.07
C TYR A 59 -3.46 9.73 5.62
N PHE A 60 -2.42 10.53 5.35
CA PHE A 60 -1.83 10.64 4.02
C PHE A 60 -1.34 9.27 3.51
N THR A 61 -0.61 8.54 4.36
CA THR A 61 -0.10 7.20 4.03
C THR A 61 -1.23 6.19 3.91
N LEU A 62 -2.28 6.26 4.74
CA LEU A 62 -3.49 5.45 4.57
C LEU A 62 -4.11 5.64 3.18
N TYR A 63 -4.28 6.88 2.73
CA TYR A 63 -4.94 7.18 1.45
C TYR A 63 -4.11 6.72 0.24
N ILE A 64 -2.78 6.84 0.30
CA ILE A 64 -1.89 6.27 -0.71
C ILE A 64 -2.09 4.75 -0.79
N ARG A 65 -2.13 4.06 0.36
CA ARG A 65 -2.33 2.60 0.38
C ARG A 65 -3.71 2.18 -0.11
N CYS A 66 -4.78 2.88 0.29
CA CYS A 66 -6.12 2.66 -0.23
C CYS A 66 -6.11 2.71 -1.76
N THR A 67 -5.52 3.78 -2.31
CA THR A 67 -5.44 3.99 -3.75
C THR A 67 -4.63 2.88 -4.43
N GLY A 68 -3.47 2.51 -3.89
CA GLY A 68 -2.64 1.46 -4.48
C GLY A 68 -3.30 0.09 -4.49
N ILE A 69 -3.95 -0.30 -3.39
CA ILE A 69 -4.68 -1.59 -3.33
C ILE A 69 -5.88 -1.60 -4.28
N LEU A 70 -6.59 -0.48 -4.38
CA LEU A 70 -7.69 -0.31 -5.31
C LEU A 70 -7.22 -0.51 -6.76
N LEU A 71 -6.17 0.22 -7.16
CA LEU A 71 -5.59 0.14 -8.50
C LEU A 71 -5.06 -1.27 -8.80
N LEU A 72 -4.37 -1.91 -7.85
CA LEU A 72 -3.90 -3.29 -8.00
C LEU A 72 -5.06 -4.29 -8.16
N SER A 73 -6.14 -4.12 -7.41
CA SER A 73 -7.31 -5.01 -7.47
C SER A 73 -7.99 -4.93 -8.84
N PHE A 74 -8.23 -3.72 -9.34
CA PHE A 74 -8.80 -3.52 -10.67
C PHE A 74 -7.86 -3.96 -11.78
N GLN A 75 -6.58 -3.64 -11.69
CA GLN A 75 -5.56 -4.06 -12.65
C GLN A 75 -5.61 -5.57 -12.87
N ARG A 76 -5.62 -6.36 -11.80
CA ARG A 76 -5.67 -7.82 -11.88
C ARG A 76 -7.00 -8.35 -12.38
N TYR A 77 -8.10 -7.74 -11.94
CA TYR A 77 -9.42 -8.10 -12.44
C TYR A 77 -9.49 -7.93 -13.98
N PHE A 78 -9.08 -6.78 -14.52
CA PHE A 78 -9.08 -6.55 -15.97
C PHE A 78 -8.04 -7.39 -16.72
N ALA A 79 -6.87 -7.62 -16.12
CA ALA A 79 -5.81 -8.45 -16.70
C ALA A 79 -6.24 -9.92 -16.89
N ILE A 80 -7.02 -10.47 -15.96
CA ILE A 80 -7.35 -11.90 -15.93
C ILE A 80 -8.74 -12.17 -16.50
N VAL A 81 -9.74 -11.39 -16.10
CA VAL A 81 -11.16 -11.64 -16.43
C VAL A 81 -11.56 -11.03 -17.77
N HIS A 82 -11.06 -9.83 -18.08
CA HIS A 82 -11.54 -9.01 -19.19
C HIS A 82 -10.45 -8.67 -20.21
N THR A 83 -9.60 -9.65 -20.55
CA THR A 83 -8.44 -9.50 -21.45
C THR A 83 -8.75 -8.85 -22.80
N SER A 84 -9.94 -9.09 -23.36
CA SER A 84 -10.35 -8.57 -24.68
C SER A 84 -11.09 -7.21 -24.63
N SER A 85 -11.50 -6.77 -23.44
CA SER A 85 -12.29 -5.54 -23.29
C SER A 85 -11.52 -4.28 -23.70
N THR A 86 -12.22 -3.27 -24.22
CA THR A 86 -11.65 -1.96 -24.58
C THR A 86 -10.99 -1.30 -23.38
N VAL A 87 -11.57 -1.48 -22.19
CA VAL A 87 -11.03 -0.96 -20.91
C VAL A 87 -9.70 -1.62 -20.57
N ALA A 88 -9.61 -2.95 -20.69
CA ALA A 88 -8.35 -3.66 -20.46
C ALA A 88 -7.28 -3.23 -21.46
N LYS A 89 -7.61 -3.07 -22.75
CA LYS A 89 -6.66 -2.57 -23.76
C LYS A 89 -6.17 -1.16 -23.44
N LYS A 90 -7.04 -0.28 -22.95
CA LYS A 90 -6.67 1.09 -22.54
C LYS A 90 -5.74 1.10 -21.32
N ILE A 91 -6.04 0.29 -20.31
CA ILE A 91 -5.18 0.16 -19.11
C ILE A 91 -3.81 -0.42 -19.49
N GLN A 92 -3.78 -1.41 -20.39
CA GLN A 92 -2.55 -2.04 -20.86
C GLN A 92 -1.67 -1.14 -21.71
N ASN A 93 -2.27 -0.20 -22.44
CA ASN A 93 -1.55 0.75 -23.29
C ASN A 93 -1.28 2.09 -22.59
N ALA A 94 -1.65 2.23 -21.32
CA ALA A 94 -1.39 3.43 -20.55
C ALA A 94 0.12 3.66 -20.45
N SER A 95 0.54 4.90 -20.71
CA SER A 95 1.93 5.30 -20.59
C SER A 95 2.39 5.27 -19.13
N LYS A 96 3.70 5.13 -18.92
CA LYS A 96 4.27 5.12 -17.55
C LYS A 96 3.95 6.41 -16.79
N LEU A 97 3.91 7.55 -17.47
CA LEU A 97 3.57 8.84 -16.88
C LEU A 97 2.12 8.91 -16.41
N GLU A 98 1.16 8.40 -17.19
CA GLU A 98 -0.24 8.36 -16.78
C GLU A 98 -0.44 7.57 -15.49
N ILE A 99 0.28 6.47 -15.34
CA ILE A 99 0.21 5.62 -14.14
C ILE A 99 0.82 6.32 -12.94
N ILE A 100 1.97 6.99 -13.11
CA ILE A 100 2.60 7.80 -12.06
C ILE A 100 1.63 8.90 -11.60
N ILE A 101 1.03 9.61 -12.55
CA ILE A 101 0.09 10.69 -12.27
C ILE A 101 -1.11 10.13 -11.51
N VAL A 102 -1.76 9.07 -12.00
CA VAL A 102 -2.94 8.49 -11.33
C VAL A 102 -2.60 7.97 -9.93
N TYR A 103 -1.47 7.28 -9.76
CA TYR A 103 -1.09 6.70 -8.47
C TYR A 103 -0.77 7.77 -7.41
N TRP A 104 -0.04 8.83 -7.78
CA TRP A 104 0.42 9.84 -6.82
C TRP A 104 -0.54 11.02 -6.66
N VAL A 105 -1.15 11.50 -7.74
CA VAL A 105 -2.00 12.70 -7.69
C VAL A 105 -3.34 12.39 -7.03
N LEU A 106 -3.94 11.22 -7.30
CA LEU A 106 -5.22 10.85 -6.71
C LEU A 106 -5.22 10.86 -5.16
N PRO A 107 -4.28 10.17 -4.46
CA PRO A 107 -4.25 10.21 -3.00
C PRO A 107 -3.87 11.59 -2.46
N VAL A 108 -3.06 12.37 -3.18
CA VAL A 108 -2.74 13.76 -2.79
C VAL A 108 -4.00 14.62 -2.81
N LEU A 109 -4.81 14.54 -3.87
CA LEU A 109 -6.07 15.28 -3.98
C LEU A 109 -7.05 14.92 -2.85
N ILE A 110 -7.20 13.63 -2.54
CA ILE A 110 -8.03 13.16 -1.41
C ILE A 110 -7.46 13.69 -0.08
N SER A 111 -6.13 13.72 0.05
CA SER A 111 -5.44 14.16 1.27
C SER A 111 -5.51 15.66 1.53
N LEU A 112 -5.80 16.50 0.52
CA LEU A 112 -5.92 17.95 0.70
C LEU A 112 -6.92 18.32 1.81
N VAL A 113 -7.98 17.51 1.98
CA VAL A 113 -8.98 17.70 3.04
C VAL A 113 -8.38 17.55 4.44
N VAL A 114 -7.38 16.70 4.61
CA VAL A 114 -6.70 16.46 5.89
C VAL A 114 -5.54 17.44 6.07
N LEU A 115 -4.82 17.76 4.99
CA LEU A 115 -3.64 18.62 5.01
C LEU A 115 -3.93 20.11 5.20
N LYS A 116 -5.18 20.55 5.00
CA LYS A 116 -5.55 21.97 5.12
C LYS A 116 -5.44 22.52 6.56
N ASP A 117 -5.56 21.67 7.57
CA ASP A 117 -5.40 22.09 8.96
C ASP A 117 -3.94 21.88 9.38
N THR A 118 -3.39 22.87 10.06
CA THR A 118 -1.98 22.86 10.53
C THR A 118 -1.85 23.24 12.00
N ASN A 119 -2.95 23.59 12.66
CA ASN A 119 -3.00 23.99 14.07
C ASN A 119 -2.92 22.77 15.00
N PHE A 120 -1.76 22.11 15.00
CA PHE A 120 -1.45 20.97 15.86
C PHE A 120 -0.26 21.32 16.73
N TYR A 121 -0.31 20.94 18.00
CA TYR A 121 0.78 21.18 18.95
C TYR A 121 0.95 20.02 19.91
N TYR A 122 2.12 19.93 20.55
CA TYR A 122 2.40 18.95 21.59
C TYR A 122 1.95 19.47 22.96
N GLY A 123 1.14 18.69 23.66
CA GLY A 123 0.53 19.12 24.93
C GLY A 123 1.52 19.31 26.09
N SER A 124 2.42 18.36 26.29
CA SER A 124 3.48 18.45 27.30
C SER A 124 4.72 17.66 26.89
N MET A 125 5.87 18.00 27.48
CA MET A 125 7.14 17.32 27.22
C MET A 125 7.12 15.84 27.66
N GLU A 126 6.35 15.50 28.69
CA GLU A 126 6.23 14.13 29.19
C GLU A 126 5.32 13.26 28.31
N LYS A 127 4.17 13.80 27.88
CA LYS A 127 3.16 13.02 27.15
C LYS A 127 3.34 13.07 25.63
N MET A 128 3.86 14.18 25.09
CA MET A 128 4.04 14.42 23.64
C MET A 128 2.81 14.05 22.79
N GLU A 129 1.64 14.19 23.39
CA GLU A 129 0.36 13.95 22.74
C GLU A 129 0.10 15.08 21.74
N THR A 130 -0.27 14.72 20.52
CA THR A 130 -0.65 15.69 19.50
C THR A 130 -2.07 16.16 19.76
N ILE A 131 -2.20 17.40 20.22
CA ILE A 131 -3.49 18.04 20.48
C ILE A 131 -4.01 18.63 19.18
N ALA A 132 -5.30 18.41 18.94
CA ALA A 132 -6.02 18.84 17.75
C ALA A 132 -7.46 19.20 18.13
N ASP A 133 -8.05 20.16 17.40
CA ASP A 133 -9.44 20.55 17.60
C ASP A 133 -10.40 19.38 17.30
N HIS A 134 -11.37 19.16 18.18
CA HIS A 134 -12.34 18.05 18.07
C HIS A 134 -13.04 18.00 16.71
N SER A 135 -13.39 19.16 16.14
CA SER A 135 -14.00 19.26 14.82
C SER A 135 -13.09 18.71 13.70
N VAL A 136 -11.79 18.95 13.79
CA VAL A 136 -10.77 18.42 12.87
C VAL A 136 -10.63 16.91 13.04
N ILE A 137 -10.61 16.42 14.28
CA ILE A 137 -10.56 14.98 14.59
C ILE A 137 -11.74 14.25 13.97
N GLN A 138 -12.95 14.74 14.23
CA GLN A 138 -14.20 14.13 13.77
C GLN A 138 -14.26 14.11 12.25
N ARG A 139 -13.92 15.22 11.59
CA ARG A 139 -13.89 15.33 10.13
C ARG A 139 -12.90 14.35 9.51
N ASN A 140 -11.66 14.30 10.02
CA ASN A 140 -10.63 13.43 9.44
C ASN A 140 -10.94 11.95 9.67
N THR A 141 -11.52 11.60 10.82
CA THR A 141 -11.97 10.24 11.13
C THR A 141 -13.11 9.81 10.20
N LEU A 142 -14.12 10.67 10.00
CA LEU A 142 -15.24 10.40 9.10
C LEU A 142 -14.77 10.25 7.65
N MET A 143 -13.89 11.14 7.18
CA MET A 143 -13.34 11.03 5.82
C MET A 143 -12.52 9.76 5.64
N SER A 144 -11.73 9.36 6.64
CA SER A 144 -10.98 8.10 6.60
C SER A 144 -11.90 6.90 6.53
N LEU A 145 -12.98 6.91 7.31
CA LEU A 145 -14.00 5.86 7.26
C LEU A 145 -14.59 5.73 5.85
N ILE A 146 -15.00 6.85 5.23
CA ILE A 146 -15.56 6.85 3.87
C ILE A 146 -14.55 6.32 2.84
N VAL A 147 -13.30 6.75 2.91
CA VAL A 147 -12.24 6.33 1.97
C VAL A 147 -11.92 4.84 2.14
N VAL A 148 -11.80 4.35 3.38
CA VAL A 148 -11.52 2.94 3.64
C VAL A 148 -12.71 2.05 3.26
N ASP A 149 -13.93 2.46 3.60
CA ASP A 149 -15.16 1.72 3.27
C ASP A 149 -15.35 1.59 1.75
N SER A 150 -15.29 2.71 1.03
CA SER A 150 -15.38 2.72 -0.44
C SER A 150 -14.28 1.86 -1.08
N THR A 151 -13.06 1.90 -0.55
CA THR A 151 -11.97 1.04 -1.01
C THR A 151 -12.30 -0.44 -0.79
N CYS A 152 -12.77 -0.81 0.41
CA CYS A 152 -13.14 -2.20 0.73
C CYS A 152 -14.27 -2.72 -0.15
N LEU A 153 -15.30 -1.91 -0.41
CA LEU A 153 -16.42 -2.26 -1.28
C LEU A 153 -15.95 -2.51 -2.72
N LEU A 154 -15.20 -1.56 -3.29
CA LEU A 154 -14.71 -1.67 -4.66
C LEU A 154 -13.73 -2.85 -4.83
N CYS A 155 -12.84 -3.06 -3.86
CA CYS A 155 -11.90 -4.19 -3.89
C CYS A 155 -12.62 -5.52 -3.74
N THR A 156 -13.65 -5.62 -2.89
CA THR A 156 -14.48 -6.82 -2.74
C THR A 156 -15.19 -7.16 -4.04
N VAL A 157 -15.74 -6.17 -4.76
CA VAL A 157 -16.39 -6.40 -6.06
C VAL A 157 -15.38 -6.90 -7.10
N ALA A 158 -14.25 -6.21 -7.25
CA ALA A 158 -13.23 -6.57 -8.22
C ALA A 158 -12.62 -7.96 -7.93
N TYR A 159 -12.27 -8.21 -6.68
CA TYR A 159 -11.65 -9.47 -6.26
C TYR A 159 -12.65 -10.63 -6.21
N GLY A 160 -13.89 -10.38 -5.80
CA GLY A 160 -14.98 -11.35 -5.86
C GLY A 160 -15.24 -11.80 -7.30
N GLY A 161 -15.31 -10.86 -8.25
CA GLY A 161 -15.41 -11.17 -9.67
C GLY A 161 -14.23 -12.00 -10.20
N LEU A 162 -13.01 -11.64 -9.80
CA LEU A 162 -11.80 -12.38 -10.13
C LEU A 162 -11.84 -13.83 -9.62
N LEU A 163 -12.21 -14.04 -8.34
CA LEU A 163 -12.30 -15.36 -7.74
C LEU A 163 -13.35 -16.24 -8.41
N VAL A 164 -14.52 -15.68 -8.73
CA VAL A 164 -15.59 -16.40 -9.44
C VAL A 164 -15.11 -16.85 -10.82
N PHE A 165 -14.42 -15.97 -11.55
CA PHE A 165 -13.86 -16.31 -12.86
C PHE A 165 -12.79 -17.41 -12.78
N ILE A 166 -11.85 -17.31 -11.83
CA ILE A 166 -10.81 -18.31 -11.63
C ILE A 166 -11.44 -19.67 -11.28
N ARG A 167 -12.41 -19.71 -10.36
CA ARG A 167 -13.07 -20.98 -9.97
C ARG A 167 -13.78 -21.65 -11.13
N LYS A 168 -14.41 -20.88 -12.01
CA LYS A 168 -15.10 -21.41 -13.21
C LYS A 168 -14.13 -21.90 -14.28
N ASN A 169 -12.97 -21.26 -14.43
CA ASN A 169 -12.05 -21.52 -15.54
C ASN A 169 -10.73 -22.20 -15.13
N LEU A 170 -10.60 -22.68 -13.89
CA LEU A 170 -9.35 -23.18 -13.30
C LEU A 170 -8.65 -24.26 -14.15
N LYS A 171 -9.43 -25.15 -14.77
CA LYS A 171 -8.91 -26.27 -15.59
C LYS A 171 -8.28 -25.82 -16.91
N TYR A 172 -8.65 -24.63 -17.41
CA TYR A 172 -8.25 -24.13 -18.72
C TYR A 172 -7.21 -23.01 -18.63
N LEU A 173 -6.78 -22.63 -17.42
CA LEU A 173 -5.85 -21.52 -17.22
C LEU A 173 -4.39 -21.96 -17.49
N PRO A 174 -3.66 -21.22 -18.34
CA PRO A 174 -2.26 -21.50 -18.63
C PRO A 174 -1.38 -21.28 -17.40
N THR A 175 -0.19 -21.90 -17.40
CA THR A 175 0.77 -21.88 -16.30
C THR A 175 1.24 -20.47 -15.94
N SER A 176 1.28 -19.54 -16.91
CA SER A 176 1.59 -18.11 -16.69
C SER A 176 0.57 -17.43 -15.77
N SER A 177 -0.72 -17.74 -15.90
CA SER A 177 -1.79 -17.21 -15.05
C SER A 177 -1.68 -17.71 -13.60
N ARG A 178 -1.04 -18.85 -13.33
CA ARG A 178 -0.82 -19.33 -11.95
C ARG A 178 0.06 -18.41 -11.13
N ARG A 179 1.03 -17.73 -11.76
CA ARG A 179 1.87 -16.72 -11.11
C ARG A 179 1.04 -15.49 -10.71
N GLU A 180 0.11 -15.08 -11.56
CA GLU A 180 -0.83 -13.99 -11.28
C GLU A 180 -1.83 -14.36 -10.18
N ILE A 181 -2.25 -15.63 -10.09
CA ILE A 181 -3.09 -16.15 -9.01
C ILE A 181 -2.35 -16.16 -7.67
N SER A 182 -1.08 -16.58 -7.62
CA SER A 182 -0.26 -16.49 -6.40
C SER A 182 -0.16 -15.05 -5.92
N LEU A 183 0.07 -14.12 -6.86
CA LEU A 183 0.05 -12.71 -6.57
C LEU A 183 -1.34 -12.28 -6.05
N ALA A 184 -2.45 -12.74 -6.64
CA ALA A 184 -3.82 -12.41 -6.21
C ALA A 184 -4.06 -12.71 -4.71
N VAL A 185 -3.48 -13.77 -4.18
CA VAL A 185 -3.52 -14.10 -2.73
C VAL A 185 -2.96 -12.97 -1.86
N GLN A 186 -1.91 -12.26 -2.30
CA GLN A 186 -1.39 -11.09 -1.58
C GLN A 186 -2.49 -10.03 -1.40
N ILE A 187 -3.21 -9.70 -2.47
CA ILE A 187 -4.27 -8.67 -2.40
C ILE A 187 -5.39 -9.13 -1.48
N PHE A 188 -5.71 -10.42 -1.44
CA PHE A 188 -6.69 -10.96 -0.50
C PHE A 188 -6.29 -10.75 0.96
N VAL A 189 -5.02 -11.02 1.31
CA VAL A 189 -4.50 -10.78 2.66
C VAL A 189 -4.54 -9.30 3.03
N LEU A 190 -4.19 -8.42 2.08
CA LEU A 190 -4.32 -6.98 2.27
C LEU A 190 -5.77 -6.55 2.47
N LEU A 191 -6.70 -7.05 1.66
CA LEU A 191 -8.13 -6.75 1.77
C LEU A 191 -8.67 -7.16 3.15
N MET A 192 -8.29 -8.33 3.66
CA MET A 192 -8.65 -8.76 5.01
C MET A 192 -8.11 -7.81 6.09
N SER A 193 -6.88 -7.32 5.92
CA SER A 193 -6.27 -6.36 6.83
C SER A 193 -7.00 -5.00 6.79
N PHE A 194 -7.46 -4.59 5.60
CA PHE A 194 -8.25 -3.38 5.42
C PHE A 194 -9.65 -3.47 6.04
N PHE A 195 -10.28 -4.66 6.07
CA PHE A 195 -11.50 -4.87 6.86
C PHE A 195 -11.25 -4.67 8.37
N GLY A 196 -10.09 -5.10 8.88
CA GLY A 196 -9.69 -4.80 10.26
C GLY A 196 -9.57 -3.29 10.53
N ILE A 197 -8.98 -2.55 9.58
CA ILE A 197 -8.87 -1.08 9.66
C ILE A 197 -10.25 -0.41 9.52
N LEU A 198 -11.15 -0.94 8.70
CA LEU A 198 -12.52 -0.44 8.58
C LEU A 198 -13.25 -0.53 9.92
N VAL A 199 -13.19 -1.69 10.58
CA VAL A 199 -13.77 -1.90 11.91
C VAL A 199 -13.16 -0.91 12.92
N PHE A 200 -11.84 -0.72 12.87
CA PHE A 200 -11.15 0.26 13.72
C PHE A 200 -11.71 1.68 13.52
N TYR A 201 -11.87 2.13 12.27
CA TYR A 201 -12.44 3.46 11.97
C TYR A 201 -13.93 3.57 12.30
N CYS A 202 -14.70 2.49 12.21
CA CYS A 202 -16.08 2.46 12.70
C CYS A 202 -16.14 2.74 14.21
N PHE A 203 -15.29 2.06 15.01
CA PHE A 203 -15.20 2.34 16.44
C PHE A 203 -14.70 3.76 16.73
N GLN A 204 -13.70 4.24 16.00
CA GLN A 204 -13.17 5.59 16.19
C GLN A 204 -14.22 6.66 15.87
N ASN A 205 -15.00 6.47 14.80
CA ASN A 205 -16.11 7.35 14.44
C ASN A 205 -17.24 7.29 15.49
N TYR A 206 -17.58 6.10 15.98
CA TYR A 206 -18.55 5.93 17.06
C TYR A 206 -18.12 6.68 18.33
N PHE A 207 -16.87 6.50 18.78
CA PHE A 207 -16.34 7.22 19.94
C PHE A 207 -16.27 8.74 19.73
N SER A 208 -16.01 9.18 18.50
CA SER A 208 -16.05 10.60 18.13
C SER A 208 -17.44 11.21 18.23
N GLN A 209 -18.51 10.44 17.99
CA GLN A 209 -19.89 10.94 18.09
C GLN A 209 -20.38 11.04 19.53
N ILE A 210 -19.96 10.11 20.40
CA ILE A 210 -20.32 10.13 21.83
C ILE A 210 -19.41 11.03 22.68
N HIS A 211 -18.58 11.87 22.05
CA HIS A 211 -17.63 12.79 22.69
C HIS A 211 -16.70 12.14 23.75
N ASN A 212 -16.37 10.86 23.57
CA ASN A 212 -15.48 10.15 24.50
C ASN A 212 -14.01 10.39 24.13
N THR A 213 -13.49 11.56 24.50
CA THR A 213 -12.15 12.04 24.13
C THR A 213 -11.02 11.12 24.59
N GLU A 214 -11.10 10.55 25.79
CA GLU A 214 -10.07 9.64 26.32
C GLU A 214 -9.85 8.41 25.42
N ARG A 215 -10.93 7.75 25.00
CA ARG A 215 -10.83 6.58 24.10
C ARG A 215 -10.34 6.95 22.72
N ILE A 216 -10.65 8.15 22.22
CA ILE A 216 -10.14 8.64 20.94
C ILE A 216 -8.62 8.84 21.01
N PHE A 217 -8.10 9.43 22.10
CA PHE A 217 -6.67 9.59 22.30
C PHE A 217 -5.95 8.25 22.43
N TYR A 218 -6.53 7.30 23.17
CA TYR A 218 -5.98 5.94 23.28
C TYR A 218 -5.91 5.23 21.92
N MET A 219 -7.00 5.26 21.15
CA MET A 219 -7.04 4.65 19.81
C MET A 219 -6.04 5.31 18.86
N ARG A 220 -5.80 6.62 18.99
CA ARG A 220 -4.77 7.35 18.23
C ARG A 220 -3.34 6.96 18.59
N HIS A 221 -3.10 6.40 19.76
CA HIS A 221 -1.79 5.85 20.09
C HIS A 221 -1.56 4.51 19.39
N ILE A 222 -2.61 3.69 19.29
CA ILE A 222 -2.57 2.36 18.68
C ILE A 222 -2.57 2.44 17.14
N TYR A 223 -3.32 3.37 16.57
CA TYR A 223 -3.51 3.46 15.12
C TYR A 223 -2.20 3.61 14.32
N PRO A 224 -1.25 4.48 14.68
CA PRO A 224 0.06 4.56 14.04
C PRO A 224 0.80 3.22 14.02
N LEU A 225 0.70 2.42 15.09
CA LEU A 225 1.30 1.10 15.18
C LEU A 225 0.62 0.11 14.23
N LEU A 226 -0.71 0.09 14.18
CA LEU A 226 -1.47 -0.72 13.22
C LEU A 226 -1.14 -0.33 11.77
N ASN A 227 -1.05 0.97 11.50
CA ASN A 227 -0.65 1.48 10.19
C ASN A 227 0.82 1.13 9.90
N GLY A 228 1.68 1.05 10.91
CA GLY A 228 3.02 0.48 10.83
C GLY A 228 2.99 -0.99 10.37
N ILE A 229 2.28 -1.84 11.11
CA ILE A 229 2.18 -3.28 10.82
C ILE A 229 1.62 -3.54 9.42
N LEU A 230 0.63 -2.76 8.99
CA LEU A 230 -0.01 -2.93 7.69
C LEU A 230 0.98 -2.81 6.52
N SER A 231 1.96 -1.89 6.57
CA SER A 231 2.92 -1.78 5.46
C SER A 231 3.98 -2.86 5.45
N TYR A 232 4.13 -3.64 6.53
CA TYR A 232 4.98 -4.83 6.53
C TYR A 232 4.33 -6.02 5.82
N ILE A 233 3.00 -6.08 5.77
CA ILE A 233 2.27 -7.19 5.14
C ILE A 233 2.67 -7.31 3.66
N ASN A 234 2.83 -6.18 2.96
CA ASN A 234 3.21 -6.18 1.55
C ASN A 234 4.56 -6.88 1.30
N PRO A 235 5.70 -6.41 1.83
CA PRO A 235 7.00 -7.07 1.70
C PRO A 235 7.00 -8.56 2.09
N PHE A 236 6.35 -8.91 3.21
CA PHE A 236 6.30 -10.30 3.66
C PHE A 236 5.48 -11.19 2.72
N CYS A 237 4.30 -10.75 2.29
CA CYS A 237 3.50 -11.49 1.32
C CYS A 237 4.29 -11.77 0.03
N ILE A 238 5.10 -10.83 -0.43
CA ILE A 238 5.91 -10.99 -1.63
C ILE A 238 7.01 -12.05 -1.44
N LEU A 239 7.70 -11.98 -0.30
CA LEU A 239 8.75 -12.93 0.06
C LEU A 239 8.20 -14.37 0.21
N PHE A 240 6.95 -14.53 0.63
CA PHE A 240 6.34 -15.85 0.74
C PHE A 240 5.70 -16.32 -0.58
N LEU A 241 5.09 -15.43 -1.36
CA LEU A 241 4.29 -15.79 -2.55
C LEU A 241 5.08 -15.79 -3.87
N ASN A 242 6.21 -15.07 -3.94
CA ASN A 242 7.06 -15.02 -5.12
C ASN A 242 8.39 -15.73 -4.88
N ARG A 243 8.40 -17.04 -5.15
CA ARG A 243 9.57 -17.92 -4.93
C ARG A 243 10.79 -17.52 -5.78
N ASP A 244 10.58 -16.91 -6.95
CA ASP A 244 11.66 -16.45 -7.83
C ASP A 244 12.33 -15.19 -7.27
N LEU A 245 11.52 -14.20 -6.89
CA LEU A 245 12.02 -12.96 -6.27
C LEU A 245 12.72 -13.25 -4.95
N SER A 246 12.17 -14.16 -4.17
CA SER A 246 12.71 -14.53 -2.85
C SER A 246 14.05 -15.24 -2.97
N LYS A 247 14.22 -16.10 -3.97
CA LYS A 247 15.52 -16.72 -4.27
C LYS A 247 16.55 -15.66 -4.67
N GLU A 248 16.16 -14.65 -5.44
CA GLU A 248 17.07 -13.58 -5.86
C GLU A 248 17.44 -12.64 -4.70
N ILE A 249 16.48 -12.29 -3.83
CA ILE A 249 16.75 -11.53 -2.59
C ILE A 249 17.68 -12.31 -1.66
N ILE A 250 17.41 -13.60 -1.44
CA ILE A 250 18.30 -14.47 -0.65
C ILE A 250 19.69 -14.52 -1.31
N ARG A 251 19.78 -14.62 -2.64
CA ARG A 251 21.07 -14.61 -3.35
C ARG A 251 21.83 -13.29 -3.16
N MET A 252 21.13 -12.14 -3.22
CA MET A 252 21.71 -10.81 -2.99
C MET A 252 22.16 -10.63 -1.53
N VAL A 253 21.33 -10.99 -0.55
CA VAL A 253 21.63 -10.86 0.89
C VAL A 253 22.78 -11.78 1.30
N PHE A 254 22.85 -13.00 0.76
CA PHE A 254 23.93 -13.94 1.04
C PHE A 254 25.11 -13.82 0.06
N CYS A 255 25.19 -12.75 -0.75
CA CYS A 255 26.27 -12.49 -1.72
C CYS A 255 26.68 -13.71 -2.56
N LYS A 256 25.73 -14.59 -2.90
CA LYS A 256 26.04 -15.75 -3.75
C LYS A 256 26.12 -15.27 -5.19
N LYS A 257 27.33 -15.15 -5.75
CA LYS A 257 27.54 -14.83 -7.17
C LYS A 257 26.59 -15.65 -8.05
N ALA A 258 25.91 -14.98 -8.97
CA ALA A 258 25.14 -15.65 -10.01
C ALA A 258 26.07 -16.61 -10.75
N LYS A 259 25.78 -17.91 -10.67
CA LYS A 259 26.33 -18.86 -11.63
C LYS A 259 25.60 -18.56 -12.94
N GLN A 260 26.20 -17.72 -13.80
CA GLN A 260 25.77 -17.61 -15.18
C GLN A 260 25.75 -19.03 -15.73
N ILE A 261 24.58 -19.50 -16.14
CA ILE A 261 24.46 -20.66 -17.00
C ILE A 261 24.84 -20.15 -18.40
N GLU A 262 26.14 -20.09 -18.69
CA GLU A 262 26.63 -20.22 -20.06
C GLU A 262 26.31 -21.64 -20.53
N SER A 263 25.09 -21.88 -21.00
CA SER A 263 24.78 -23.09 -21.78
C SER A 263 23.59 -22.88 -22.71
N GLN A 264 23.55 -21.75 -23.42
CA GLN A 264 22.80 -21.61 -24.69
C GLN A 264 23.58 -20.84 -25.76
N HIS A 265 24.92 -20.96 -25.76
CA HIS A 265 25.73 -20.83 -26.97
C HIS A 265 26.41 -22.18 -27.24
N SER A 266 25.62 -23.16 -27.66
CA SER A 266 26.14 -24.23 -28.50
C SER A 266 25.08 -24.51 -29.56
N VAL A 267 25.52 -24.83 -30.78
CA VAL A 267 24.70 -25.24 -31.93
C VAL A 267 24.20 -24.10 -32.87
N ILE A 268 25.09 -23.21 -33.34
CA ILE A 268 25.04 -22.68 -34.75
C ILE A 268 26.48 -22.59 -35.31
N GLY A 269 27.31 -23.60 -34.99
CA GLY A 269 28.60 -23.82 -35.62
C GLY A 269 28.63 -25.26 -36.12
N LEU A 270 28.82 -25.45 -37.42
CA LEU A 270 28.85 -26.70 -38.18
C LEU A 270 27.51 -27.40 -38.46
N THR A 271 26.78 -26.90 -39.45
CA THR A 271 26.25 -27.74 -40.54
C THR A 271 25.97 -26.87 -41.77
N ILE A 272 27.04 -26.36 -42.38
CA ILE A 272 27.04 -26.07 -43.82
C ILE A 272 28.14 -26.93 -44.41
N ASN A 273 27.76 -28.14 -44.81
CA ASN A 273 28.42 -28.90 -45.84
C ASN A 273 27.42 -29.94 -46.33
N LEU A 274 26.86 -29.73 -47.51
CA LEU A 274 27.05 -30.62 -48.66
C LEU A 274 26.12 -30.23 -49.82
N GLN A 275 26.76 -30.20 -51.01
CA GLN A 275 26.23 -30.16 -52.38
C GLN A 275 26.09 -28.78 -53.03
#